data_AF-A0A1N7JBQ3-F1
#
_entry.id   AF-A0A1N7JBQ3-F1
#
_cell.length_a   1.000
_cell.length_b   1.000
_cell.length_c   1.000
_cell.angle_alpha   90.00
_cell.angle_beta   90.00
_cell.angle_gamma   90.00
#
_symmetry.space_group_name_H-M   'P 1'
#
loop_
_entity.id
_entity.type
_entity.pdbx_description
1 polymer ?
#
loop_
_entity_poly.entity_id
_entity_poly.type
_entity_poly.pdbx_seq_one_letter_code
_entity_poly.pdbx_strand_id
1 'polypeptide(L)'
;MHILNLDTAATETNLDSLRADADALTPTSLPQLPAAGPLAGLATAITNAVAAANDQAVLLTDEARRVADNMSVFSDKASLIDVSTAHSFKALHP
;
A
#
# COMPACT_ATOMS: atom_id res chain seq x y z
N MET A 1 -22.91 -3.18 -24.20
CA MET A 1 -22.95 -2.77 -22.78
C MET A 1 -21.66 -3.23 -22.16
N HIS A 2 -20.74 -2.32 -21.84
CA HIS A 2 -19.49 -2.67 -21.15
C HIS A 2 -19.79 -2.66 -19.65
N ILE A 3 -20.01 -3.86 -19.11
CA ILE A 3 -20.10 -4.06 -17.67
C ILE A 3 -18.67 -3.89 -17.16
N LEU A 4 -18.47 -3.08 -16.13
CA LEU A 4 -17.18 -2.98 -15.43
C LEU A 4 -16.96 -4.34 -14.76
N ASN A 5 -16.32 -5.29 -15.45
CA ASN A 5 -16.00 -6.59 -14.89
C ASN A 5 -14.80 -6.45 -13.94
N LEU A 6 -15.03 -5.79 -12.80
CA LEU A 6 -14.11 -5.72 -11.69
C LEU A 6 -14.25 -7.01 -10.89
N ASP A 7 -13.21 -7.83 -10.91
CA ASP A 7 -13.08 -8.94 -9.98
C ASP A 7 -12.78 -8.37 -8.59
N THR A 8 -13.84 -8.08 -7.84
CA THR A 8 -13.75 -7.46 -6.52
C THR A 8 -13.05 -8.37 -5.52
N ALA A 9 -13.16 -9.70 -5.67
CA ALA A 9 -12.50 -10.68 -4.81
C ALA A 9 -10.97 -10.71 -5.04
N ALA A 10 -10.54 -10.71 -6.30
CA ALA A 10 -9.12 -10.58 -6.63
C ALA A 10 -8.57 -9.21 -6.19
N THR A 11 -9.38 -8.15 -6.30
CA THR A 11 -9.02 -6.81 -5.83
C THR A 11 -8.79 -6.80 -4.33
N GLU A 12 -9.73 -7.29 -3.52
CA GLU A 12 -9.58 -7.39 -2.05
C GLU A 12 -8.34 -8.17 -1.64
N THR A 13 -8.08 -9.32 -2.29
CA THR A 13 -6.88 -10.13 -2.05
C THR A 13 -5.58 -9.34 -2.29
N ASN A 14 -5.53 -8.56 -3.36
CA ASN A 14 -4.38 -7.71 -3.68
C ASN A 14 -4.21 -6.56 -2.67
N LEU A 15 -5.31 -5.99 -2.18
CA LEU A 15 -5.27 -4.91 -1.19
C LEU A 15 -4.78 -5.42 0.17
N ASP A 16 -5.22 -6.61 0.58
CA ASP A 16 -4.74 -7.24 1.81
C ASP A 16 -3.27 -7.62 1.72
N SER A 17 -2.83 -8.09 0.54
CA SER A 17 -1.41 -8.36 0.28
C SER A 17 -0.59 -7.06 0.35
N LEU A 18 -1.07 -5.97 -0.23
CA LEU A 18 -0.40 -4.66 -0.17
C LEU A 18 -0.30 -4.13 1.26
N ARG A 19 -1.34 -4.30 2.09
CA ARG A 19 -1.30 -3.94 3.52
C ARG A 19 -0.30 -4.80 4.28
N ALA A 20 -0.28 -6.10 4.03
CA ALA A 20 0.67 -7.02 4.65
C ALA A 20 2.12 -6.67 4.27
N ASP A 21 2.39 -6.36 3.00
CA ASP A 21 3.71 -5.91 2.53
C ASP A 21 4.12 -4.58 3.18
N ALA A 22 3.18 -3.65 3.33
CA ALA A 22 3.40 -2.38 4.01
C ALA A 22 3.73 -2.57 5.51
N ASP A 23 3.09 -3.53 6.17
CA ASP A 23 3.33 -3.89 7.57
C ASP A 23 4.63 -4.68 7.77
N ALA A 24 5.07 -5.43 6.77
CA ALA A 24 6.33 -6.16 6.77
C ALA A 24 7.56 -5.24 6.61
N LEU A 25 7.34 -4.01 6.14
CA LEU A 25 8.39 -3.00 5.98
C LEU A 25 8.84 -2.49 7.36
N THR A 26 9.88 -3.11 7.92
CA THR A 26 10.41 -2.77 9.24
C THR A 26 11.66 -1.88 9.14
N PRO A 27 11.80 -0.88 10.01
CA PRO A 27 13.00 -0.04 10.04
C PRO A 27 14.27 -0.87 10.26
N THR A 28 15.31 -0.55 9.50
CA THR A 28 16.63 -1.19 9.67
C THR A 28 17.39 -0.50 10.80
N SER A 29 17.87 -1.29 11.75
CA SER A 29 18.78 -0.85 12.81
C SER A 29 20.22 -1.15 12.46
N LEU A 30 21.12 -0.20 12.73
CA LEU A 30 22.55 -0.37 12.58
C LEU A 30 23.17 -0.89 13.89
N PRO A 31 24.24 -1.70 13.82
CA PRO A 31 25.07 -1.97 14.98
C PRO A 31 25.79 -0.68 15.42
N GLN A 32 26.36 -0.69 16.63
CA GLN A 32 27.12 0.44 17.14
C GLN A 32 28.32 0.73 16.23
N LEU A 33 28.36 1.93 15.65
CA LEU A 33 29.44 2.36 14.76
C LEU A 33 30.47 3.21 15.54
N PRO A 34 31.75 3.22 15.11
CA PRO A 34 32.78 4.03 15.74
C PRO A 34 32.46 5.53 15.67
N ALA A 35 32.33 6.17 16.82
CA ALA A 35 32.06 7.61 16.91
C ALA A 35 33.32 8.49 16.80
N ALA A 36 34.52 7.89 16.82
CA ALA A 36 35.79 8.60 16.81
C ALA A 36 36.83 7.92 15.91
N GLY A 37 37.84 8.68 15.52
CA GLY A 37 38.94 8.20 14.68
C GLY A 37 38.66 8.30 13.17
N PRO A 38 39.53 7.70 12.34
CA PRO A 38 39.51 7.89 10.88
C PRO A 38 38.20 7.48 10.20
N LEU A 39 37.42 6.60 10.84
CA LEU A 39 36.16 6.07 10.29
C LEU A 39 34.91 6.82 10.79
N ALA A 40 35.03 7.80 11.69
CA ALA A 40 33.89 8.47 12.29
C ALA A 40 33.00 9.20 11.25
N GLY A 41 33.62 9.80 10.23
CA GLY A 41 32.89 10.45 9.13
C GLY A 41 32.08 9.45 8.30
N LEU A 42 32.66 8.29 8.00
CA LEU A 42 31.97 7.22 7.29
C LEU A 42 30.83 6.63 8.14
N ALA A 43 31.08 6.39 9.43
CA ALA A 43 30.05 5.93 10.36
C ALA A 43 28.85 6.88 10.39
N THR A 44 29.11 8.18 10.48
CA THR A 44 28.07 9.22 10.43
C THR A 44 27.28 9.19 9.12
N ALA A 45 27.97 9.06 7.98
CA ALA A 45 27.32 8.97 6.69
C ALA A 45 26.42 7.74 6.56
N ILE A 46 26.86 6.58 7.06
CA ILE A 46 26.06 5.35 7.09
C ILE A 46 24.83 5.52 7.98
N THR A 47 24.99 6.09 9.18
CA THR A 47 23.86 6.37 10.08
C THR A 47 22.82 7.27 9.42
N ASN A 48 23.25 8.36 8.78
CA ASN A 48 22.34 9.28 8.10
C ASN A 48 21.65 8.62 6.89
N ALA A 49 22.38 7.79 6.13
CA ALA A 49 21.80 7.07 5.00
C ALA A 49 20.73 6.07 5.45
N VAL A 50 20.98 5.32 6.52
CA VAL A 50 19.97 4.38 7.07
C VAL A 50 18.78 5.13 7.66
N ALA A 51 19.00 6.26 8.35
CA ALA A 51 17.91 7.09 8.83
C ALA A 51 17.02 7.57 7.67
N ALA A 52 17.61 8.11 6.61
CA ALA A 52 16.86 8.54 5.43
C ALA A 52 16.12 7.39 4.73
N ALA A 53 16.74 6.21 4.63
CA ALA A 53 16.09 5.03 4.07
C ALA A 53 14.90 4.57 4.92
N ASN A 54 15.02 4.62 6.25
CA ASN A 54 13.93 4.30 7.16
C ASN A 54 12.78 5.32 7.05
N ASP A 55 13.09 6.63 6.93
CA ASP A 55 12.07 7.66 6.71
C ASP A 55 11.31 7.42 5.40
N GLN A 56 12.02 7.06 4.33
CA GLN A 56 11.40 6.70 3.04
C GLN A 56 10.55 5.43 3.14
N ALA A 57 10.99 4.43 3.90
CA ALA A 57 10.22 3.22 4.14
C ALA A 57 8.89 3.54 4.84
N VAL A 58 8.90 4.41 5.86
CA VAL A 58 7.66 4.86 6.54
C VAL A 58 6.70 5.54 5.55
N LEU A 59 7.21 6.47 4.73
CA LEU A 59 6.39 7.14 3.72
C LEU A 59 5.78 6.15 2.71
N LEU A 60 6.54 5.14 2.30
CA LEU A 60 6.06 4.11 1.39
C LEU A 60 4.96 3.25 2.03
N THR A 61 5.13 2.86 3.29
CA THR A 61 4.12 2.12 4.06
C THR A 61 2.83 2.92 4.19
N ASP A 62 2.92 4.21 4.52
CA ASP A 62 1.75 5.09 4.65
C ASP A 62 1.03 5.26 3.30
N GLU A 63 1.78 5.43 2.21
CA GLU A 63 1.19 5.53 0.88
C GLU A 63 0.54 4.22 0.43
N ALA A 64 1.18 3.07 0.69
CA ALA A 64 0.63 1.76 0.36
C ALA A 64 -0.72 1.52 1.07
N ARG A 65 -0.82 1.87 2.36
CA ARG A 65 -2.08 1.80 3.11
C ARG A 65 -3.12 2.75 2.53
N ARG A 66 -2.74 3.99 2.21
CA ARG A 66 -3.66 4.97 1.59
C ARG A 66 -4.21 4.47 0.25
N VAL A 67 -3.35 3.92 -0.60
CA VAL A 67 -3.77 3.33 -1.88
C VAL A 67 -4.72 2.16 -1.64
N ALA A 68 -4.39 1.28 -0.69
CA ALA A 68 -5.23 0.14 -0.37
C ALA A 68 -6.65 0.56 0.06
N ASP A 69 -6.75 1.57 0.92
CA ASP A 69 -8.03 2.06 1.43
C ASP A 69 -8.85 2.77 0.35
N ASN A 70 -8.21 3.60 -0.48
CA ASN A 70 -8.87 4.25 -1.61
C ASN A 70 -9.43 3.23 -2.61
N MET A 71 -8.68 2.17 -2.89
CA MET A 71 -9.11 1.10 -3.79
C MET A 71 -10.24 0.25 -3.19
N SER A 72 -10.26 0.05 -1.87
CA SER A 72 -11.39 -0.58 -1.18
C SER A 72 -12.67 0.21 -1.42
N VAL A 73 -12.64 1.53 -1.22
CA VAL A 73 -13.79 2.41 -1.45
C VAL A 73 -14.23 2.39 -2.92
N PHE A 74 -13.28 2.33 -3.86
CA PHE A 74 -13.59 2.22 -5.28
C PHE A 74 -14.28 0.88 -5.61
N SER A 75 -13.75 -0.23 -5.10
CA SER A 75 -14.32 -1.58 -5.27
C SER A 75 -15.76 -1.66 -4.76
N ASP A 76 -16.01 -1.13 -3.55
CA ASP A 76 -17.35 -1.09 -2.95
C ASP A 76 -18.35 -0.32 -3.84
N LYS A 77 -17.93 0.85 -4.34
CA LYS A 77 -18.76 1.67 -5.22
C LYS A 77 -19.03 1.00 -6.57
N ALA A 78 -18.03 0.33 -7.14
CA ALA A 78 -18.21 -0.41 -8.38
C ALA A 78 -19.22 -1.56 -8.21
N SER A 79 -19.11 -2.32 -7.11
CA SER A 79 -20.05 -3.39 -6.77
C SER A 79 -21.50 -2.87 -6.65
N LEU A 80 -21.71 -1.73 -5.97
CA LEU A 80 -23.03 -1.10 -5.85
C LEU A 80 -23.62 -0.68 -7.20
N ILE A 81 -22.79 -0.13 -8.10
CA ILE A 81 -23.22 0.25 -9.45
C ILE A 81 -23.63 -0.97 -10.25
N ASP A 82 -22.86 -2.06 -10.19
CA ASP A 82 -23.16 -3.30 -10.90
C ASP A 82 -24.48 -3.92 -10.42
N VAL A 83 -24.70 -4.00 -9.10
CA VAL A 83 -25.96 -4.49 -8.52
C VAL A 83 -27.15 -3.61 -8.93
N SER A 84 -27.01 -2.28 -8.83
CA SER A 84 -28.07 -1.34 -9.22
C SER A 84 -28.40 -1.41 -10.71
N THR A 85 -27.38 -1.57 -11.56
CA THR A 85 -27.55 -1.67 -13.01
C THR A 85 -28.21 -3.00 -13.39
N ALA A 86 -27.80 -4.11 -12.78
CA ALA A 86 -28.41 -5.41 -12.97
C ALA A 86 -29.89 -5.43 -12.54
N HIS A 87 -30.21 -4.83 -11.39
CA HIS A 87 -31.59 -4.70 -10.92
C HIS A 87 -32.44 -3.88 -11.90
N SER A 88 -31.93 -2.72 -12.36
CA SER A 88 -32.62 -1.86 -13.31
C SER A 88 -32.85 -2.55 -14.66
N PHE A 89 -31.88 -3.33 -15.13
CA PHE A 89 -32.00 -4.11 -16.36
C PHE A 89 -33.07 -5.20 -16.24
N LYS A 90 -33.10 -5.95 -15.13
CA LYS A 90 -34.12 -6.97 -14.85
C LYS A 90 -35.54 -6.37 -14.76
N ALA A 91 -35.66 -5.14 -14.26
CA ALA A 91 -36.95 -4.45 -14.21
C ALA A 91 -37.46 -4.01 -15.60
N LEU A 92 -36.56 -3.76 -16.56
CA LEU A 92 -36.89 -3.37 -17.94
C LEU A 92 -37.10 -4.59 -18.87
N HIS A 93 -36.57 -5.75 -18.50
CA HIS A 93 -36.69 -7.02 -19.22
C HIS A 93 -37.08 -8.15 -18.25
N PRO A 94 -38.38 -8.28 -17.88
CA PRO A 94 -38.86 -9.28 -16.91
C PRO A 94 -38.76 -10.72 -17.41
#